data_AF-A0A963ESW4-F1
#
_entry.id   AF-A0A963ESW4-F1
#
_cell.length_a   1.000
_cell.length_b   1.000
_cell.length_c   1.000
_cell.angle_alpha   90.00
_cell.angle_beta   90.00
_cell.angle_gamma   90.00
#
_symmetry.space_group_name_H-M   'P 1'
#
loop_
_entity.id
_entity.type
_entity.pdbx_description
1 polymer ?
#
loop_
_entity_poly.entity_id
_entity_poly.type
_entity_poly.pdbx_seq_one_letter_code
_entity_poly.pdbx_strand_id
1 'polypeptide(L)'
;MKILKMALLGLALSSTMGMAEDCTAPAMPAISEGEESTMEQMLETQQAVKAFQAANLEYMSCLEPQLAAAEAAAKAGTEGAADQYMKLQETYNAAVSREEEVAGKFNNEIRDYKAANPS
;
A
#
# COMPACT_ATOMS: atom_id res chain seq x y z
N MET A 1 -6.55 -51.97 38.21
CA MET A 1 -5.99 -51.84 36.85
C MET A 1 -6.90 -50.86 36.11
N LYS A 2 -6.48 -49.72 35.55
CA LYS A 2 -5.18 -49.28 35.04
C LYS A 2 -5.17 -47.74 35.14
N ILE A 3 -4.16 -47.22 35.80
CA ILE A 3 -3.76 -45.81 35.78
C ILE A 3 -2.97 -45.62 34.49
N LEU A 4 -3.33 -44.67 33.62
CA LEU A 4 -2.45 -44.20 32.53
C LEU A 4 -2.81 -42.75 32.21
N LYS A 5 -2.17 -41.81 32.91
CA LYS A 5 -1.06 -40.96 32.44
C LYS A 5 -1.52 -39.77 31.60
N MET A 6 -1.29 -38.59 32.18
CA MET A 6 -1.24 -37.30 31.50
C MET A 6 -0.41 -37.38 30.21
N ALA A 7 -0.91 -36.72 29.17
CA ALA A 7 -0.07 -36.12 28.14
C ALA A 7 -0.58 -34.69 27.92
N LEU A 8 0.08 -33.75 28.61
CA LEU A 8 0.16 -32.36 28.20
C LEU A 8 0.82 -32.34 26.81
N LEU A 9 0.04 -32.10 25.75
CA LEU A 9 0.59 -31.65 24.48
C LEU A 9 0.37 -30.14 24.43
N GLY A 10 1.46 -29.40 24.61
CA GLY A 10 1.48 -27.95 24.51
C GLY A 10 0.92 -27.51 23.16
N LEU A 11 -0.08 -26.63 23.21
CA LEU A 11 -0.44 -25.83 22.05
C LEU A 11 0.82 -25.04 21.67
N ALA A 12 1.38 -25.40 20.52
CA ALA A 12 2.40 -24.62 19.87
C ALA A 12 1.87 -23.18 19.74
N LEU A 13 2.58 -22.23 20.35
CA LEU A 13 2.55 -20.86 19.86
C LEU A 13 3.05 -20.95 18.43
N SER A 14 2.13 -20.97 17.47
CA SER A 14 2.44 -20.57 16.11
C SER A 14 2.75 -19.08 16.20
N SER A 15 3.99 -18.76 16.56
CA SER A 15 4.60 -17.51 16.16
C SER A 15 4.53 -17.55 14.63
N THR A 16 3.50 -16.94 14.07
CA THR A 16 3.61 -16.39 12.72
C THR A 16 4.75 -15.41 12.84
N MET A 17 5.96 -15.90 12.59
CA MET A 17 7.11 -15.08 12.29
C MET A 17 6.65 -14.33 11.06
N GLY A 18 6.10 -13.13 11.30
CA GLY A 18 5.77 -12.20 10.24
C GLY A 18 7.03 -12.14 9.41
N MET A 19 6.95 -12.63 8.19
CA MET A 19 7.99 -12.39 7.21
C MET A 19 8.25 -10.89 7.30
N ALA A 20 9.51 -10.48 7.41
CA ALA A 20 9.87 -9.11 7.15
C ALA A 20 9.49 -8.88 5.68
N GLU A 21 8.24 -8.50 5.43
CA GLU A 21 7.79 -8.13 4.11
C GLU A 21 8.53 -6.83 3.80
N ASP A 22 9.45 -6.92 2.85
CA ASP A 22 10.09 -5.74 2.31
C ASP A 22 8.99 -4.95 1.61
N CYS A 23 8.49 -3.90 2.28
CA CYS A 23 7.36 -3.12 1.79
C CYS A 23 7.73 -2.57 0.41
N THR A 24 7.13 -3.14 -0.64
CA THR A 24 7.47 -2.81 -2.02
C THR A 24 6.42 -1.87 -2.57
N ALA A 25 6.84 -0.66 -2.97
CA ALA A 25 5.93 0.28 -3.58
C ALA A 25 5.40 -0.29 -4.92
N PRO A 26 4.09 -0.25 -5.19
CA PRO A 26 3.54 -0.72 -6.46
C PRO A 26 4.01 0.16 -7.62
N ALA A 27 3.90 -0.30 -8.87
CA ALA A 27 4.13 0.54 -10.05
C ALA A 27 2.87 1.38 -10.37
N MET A 28 3.05 2.63 -10.82
CA MET A 28 1.91 3.43 -11.28
C MET A 28 1.32 2.82 -12.57
N PRO A 29 -0.01 2.78 -12.72
CA PRO A 29 -0.63 2.27 -13.93
C PRO A 29 -0.43 3.24 -15.09
N ALA A 30 -0.40 2.73 -16.30
CA ALA A 30 -0.61 3.56 -17.48
C ALA A 30 -2.07 4.05 -17.50
N ILE A 31 -2.25 5.34 -17.72
CA ILE A 31 -3.58 5.97 -17.83
C ILE A 31 -3.78 6.39 -19.29
N SER A 32 -4.78 5.82 -19.95
CA SER A 32 -5.16 6.13 -21.33
C SER A 32 -5.72 7.55 -21.42
N GLU A 33 -5.38 8.25 -22.51
CA GLU A 33 -5.86 9.61 -22.78
C GLU A 33 -7.34 9.57 -23.17
N GLY A 34 -8.19 10.28 -22.42
CA GLY A 34 -9.63 10.14 -22.46
C GLY A 34 -10.25 10.57 -23.79
N GLU A 35 -9.73 11.62 -24.42
CA GLU A 35 -10.26 12.20 -25.66
C GLU A 35 -10.33 11.17 -26.81
N GLU A 36 -9.35 10.27 -26.89
CA GLU A 36 -9.19 9.27 -27.97
C GLU A 36 -9.52 7.84 -27.51
N SER A 37 -9.88 7.67 -26.24
CA SER A 37 -10.14 6.36 -25.66
C SER A 37 -11.51 5.81 -26.05
N THR A 38 -11.60 4.50 -26.22
CA THR A 38 -12.88 3.79 -26.25
C THR A 38 -13.42 3.58 -24.83
N MET A 39 -14.71 3.26 -24.69
CA MET A 39 -15.29 2.87 -23.40
C MET A 39 -14.55 1.68 -22.78
N GLU A 40 -14.15 0.70 -23.60
CA GLU A 40 -13.39 -0.47 -23.15
C GLU A 40 -12.03 -0.07 -22.57
N GLN A 41 -11.28 0.80 -23.26
CA GLN A 41 -10.01 1.33 -22.76
C GLN A 41 -10.15 2.14 -21.46
N MET A 42 -11.24 2.90 -21.31
CA MET A 42 -11.53 3.62 -20.07
C MET A 42 -11.84 2.66 -18.91
N LEU A 43 -12.51 1.54 -19.18
CA LEU A 43 -12.79 0.50 -18.18
C LEU A 43 -11.51 -0.27 -17.78
N GLU A 44 -10.65 -0.61 -18.74
CA GLU A 44 -9.33 -1.21 -18.45
C GLU A 44 -8.47 -0.27 -17.60
N THR A 45 -8.43 1.02 -17.97
CA THR A 45 -7.73 2.06 -17.19
C THR A 45 -8.28 2.14 -15.76
N GLN A 46 -9.62 2.10 -15.60
CA GLN A 46 -10.25 2.09 -14.27
C GLN A 46 -9.81 0.88 -13.42
N GLN A 47 -9.74 -0.31 -14.03
CA GLN A 47 -9.32 -1.53 -13.32
C GLN A 47 -7.86 -1.43 -12.89
N ALA A 48 -6.98 -0.94 -13.77
CA ALA A 48 -5.57 -0.72 -13.46
C ALA A 48 -5.38 0.30 -12.33
N VAL A 49 -6.12 1.41 -12.35
CA VAL A 49 -6.16 2.38 -11.25
C VAL A 49 -6.57 1.70 -9.96
N LYS A 50 -7.72 1.02 -9.91
CA LYS A 50 -8.19 0.32 -8.69
C LYS A 50 -7.18 -0.69 -8.15
N ALA A 51 -6.51 -1.44 -9.03
CA ALA A 51 -5.47 -2.39 -8.63
C ALA A 51 -4.28 -1.68 -7.99
N PHE A 52 -3.83 -0.57 -8.56
CA PHE A 52 -2.79 0.27 -7.97
C PHE A 52 -3.21 0.84 -6.61
N GLN A 53 -4.43 1.37 -6.49
CA GLN A 53 -4.92 1.94 -5.22
C GLN A 53 -4.91 0.89 -4.10
N ALA A 54 -5.39 -0.32 -4.39
CA ALA A 54 -5.36 -1.42 -3.44
C ALA A 54 -3.92 -1.78 -3.02
N ALA A 55 -3.03 -1.96 -3.99
CA ALA A 55 -1.62 -2.28 -3.71
C ALA A 55 -0.89 -1.14 -2.97
N ASN A 56 -1.25 0.11 -3.23
CA ASN A 56 -0.63 1.28 -2.59
C ASN A 56 -1.11 1.42 -1.13
N LEU A 57 -2.39 1.11 -0.86
CA LEU A 57 -2.89 1.00 0.51
C LEU A 57 -2.20 -0.13 1.28
N GLU A 58 -2.05 -1.31 0.68
CA GLU A 58 -1.31 -2.42 1.29
C GLU A 58 0.15 -2.04 1.60
N TYR A 59 0.82 -1.35 0.66
CA TYR A 59 2.16 -0.81 0.85
C TYR A 59 2.23 0.19 2.01
N MET A 60 1.30 1.14 2.08
CA MET A 60 1.25 2.13 3.16
C MET A 60 1.01 1.47 4.52
N SER A 61 0.07 0.51 4.61
CA SER A 61 -0.16 -0.26 5.83
C SER A 61 1.05 -1.10 6.25
N CYS A 62 1.86 -1.57 5.29
CA CYS A 62 3.13 -2.24 5.58
C CYS A 62 4.18 -1.29 6.19
N LEU A 63 4.19 -0.01 5.78
CA LEU A 63 5.12 1.00 6.32
C LEU A 63 4.75 1.47 7.74
N GLU A 64 3.48 1.43 8.12
CA GLU A 64 2.98 1.97 9.39
C GLU A 64 3.73 1.42 10.63
N PRO A 65 3.95 0.10 10.79
CA PRO A 65 4.73 -0.43 11.91
C PRO A 65 6.18 0.07 11.94
N GLN A 66 6.82 0.21 10.77
CA GLN A 66 8.18 0.72 10.67
C GLN A 66 8.25 2.19 11.09
N LEU A 67 7.26 2.97 10.64
CA LEU A 67 7.13 4.38 10.98
C LEU A 67 6.92 4.57 12.49
N ALA A 68 6.02 3.78 13.09
CA ALA A 68 5.78 3.82 14.53
C ALA A 68 7.01 3.40 15.36
N ALA A 69 7.74 2.38 14.93
CA ALA A 69 8.98 1.94 15.58
C ALA A 69 10.08 3.02 15.49
N ALA A 70 10.25 3.63 14.32
CA ALA A 70 11.22 4.71 14.12
C ALA A 70 10.85 5.96 14.93
N GLU A 71 9.55 6.32 15.01
CA GLU A 71 9.07 7.42 15.83
C GLU A 71 9.37 7.18 17.32
N ALA A 72 9.09 5.98 17.82
CA ALA A 72 9.36 5.61 19.21
C ALA A 72 10.87 5.68 19.52
N ALA A 73 11.72 5.18 18.63
CA ALA A 73 13.17 5.24 18.78
C ALA A 73 13.70 6.68 18.75
N ALA A 74 13.14 7.54 17.88
CA ALA A 74 13.47 8.96 17.82
C ALA A 74 13.08 9.68 19.13
N LYS A 75 11.87 9.42 19.66
CA LYS A 75 11.41 9.95 20.95
C LYS A 75 12.27 9.49 22.13
N ALA A 76 12.82 8.27 22.06
CA ALA A 76 13.74 7.74 23.05
C ALA A 76 15.17 8.32 22.95
N GLY A 77 15.46 9.17 21.96
CA GLY A 77 16.79 9.76 21.75
C GLY A 77 17.82 8.77 21.23
N THR A 78 17.39 7.71 20.54
CA THR A 78 18.30 6.75 19.90
C THR A 78 19.05 7.45 18.77
N GLU A 79 20.39 7.32 18.75
CA GLU A 79 21.24 7.92 17.73
C GLU A 79 20.81 7.50 16.31
N GLY A 80 20.64 8.46 15.40
CA GLY A 80 20.21 8.23 14.01
C GLY A 80 18.72 7.90 13.83
N ALA A 81 17.94 7.69 14.89
CA ALA A 81 16.53 7.32 14.76
C ALA A 81 15.65 8.46 14.21
N ALA A 82 15.98 9.72 14.49
CA ALA A 82 15.27 10.87 13.94
C ALA A 82 15.37 10.93 12.41
N ASP A 83 16.59 10.73 11.87
CA ASP A 83 16.82 10.69 10.43
C ASP A 83 16.10 9.51 9.77
N GLN A 84 16.11 8.34 10.43
CA GLN A 84 15.38 7.16 9.95
C GLN A 84 13.87 7.42 9.92
N TYR A 85 13.32 8.04 10.96
CA TYR A 85 11.91 8.41 11.02
C TYR A 85 11.54 9.38 9.89
N MET A 86 12.34 10.42 9.65
CA MET A 86 12.12 11.35 8.54
C MET A 86 12.11 10.65 7.18
N LYS A 87 13.07 9.76 6.90
CA LYS A 87 13.11 9.00 5.64
C LYS A 87 11.88 8.13 5.43
N LEU A 88 11.39 7.49 6.50
CA LEU A 88 10.16 6.69 6.44
C LEU A 88 8.92 7.57 6.23
N GLN A 89 8.86 8.75 6.86
CA GLN A 89 7.80 9.73 6.60
C GLN A 89 7.81 10.20 5.14
N GLU A 90 8.98 10.53 4.59
CA GLU A 90 9.13 10.92 3.18
C GLU A 90 8.66 9.79 2.24
N THR A 91 9.01 8.55 2.55
CA THR A 91 8.58 7.37 1.78
C THR A 91 7.05 7.19 1.83
N TYR A 92 6.45 7.31 3.01
CA TYR A 92 5.00 7.23 3.18
C TYR A 92 4.29 8.37 2.44
N ASN A 93 4.77 9.59 2.56
CA ASN A 93 4.21 10.75 1.86
C ASN A 93 4.35 10.63 0.35
N ALA A 94 5.44 10.05 -0.16
CA ALA A 94 5.59 9.76 -1.58
C ALA A 94 4.54 8.76 -2.07
N ALA A 95 4.16 7.77 -1.26
CA ALA A 95 3.06 6.85 -1.60
C ALA A 95 1.71 7.59 -1.71
N VAL A 96 1.45 8.53 -0.79
CA VAL A 96 0.26 9.41 -0.83
C VAL A 96 0.26 10.28 -2.08
N SER A 97 1.36 10.96 -2.39
CA SER A 97 1.44 11.83 -3.56
C SER A 97 1.22 11.07 -4.87
N ARG A 98 1.71 9.82 -4.97
CA ARG A 98 1.47 8.97 -6.15
C ARG A 98 0.00 8.55 -6.29
N GLU A 99 -0.68 8.29 -5.17
CA GLU A 99 -2.12 8.04 -5.15
C GLU A 99 -2.90 9.24 -5.69
N GLU A 100 -2.57 10.44 -5.19
CA GLU A 100 -3.20 11.69 -5.63
C GLU A 100 -2.94 11.97 -7.12
N GLU A 101 -1.72 11.73 -7.60
CA GLU A 101 -1.36 11.89 -9.01
C GLU A 101 -2.17 10.96 -9.92
N VAL A 102 -2.21 9.66 -9.61
CA VAL A 102 -2.94 8.66 -10.39
C VAL A 102 -4.44 8.96 -10.40
N ALA A 103 -5.02 9.27 -9.23
CA ALA A 103 -6.43 9.62 -9.12
C ALA A 103 -6.76 10.93 -9.86
N GLY A 104 -5.91 11.93 -9.72
CA GLY A 104 -6.03 13.23 -10.39
C GLY A 104 -6.00 13.08 -11.91
N LYS A 105 -5.01 12.36 -12.45
CA LYS A 105 -4.90 12.11 -13.89
C LYS A 105 -6.14 11.36 -14.39
N PHE A 106 -6.50 10.23 -13.76
CA PHE A 106 -7.65 9.44 -14.22
C PHE A 106 -8.98 10.22 -14.21
N ASN A 107 -9.18 11.08 -13.20
CA ASN A 107 -10.37 11.95 -13.16
C ASN A 107 -10.42 12.97 -14.30
N ASN A 108 -9.27 13.50 -14.71
CA ASN A 108 -9.19 14.37 -15.88
C ASN A 108 -9.54 13.60 -17.15
N GLU A 109 -8.96 12.42 -17.36
CA GLU A 109 -9.25 11.60 -18.55
C GLU A 109 -10.72 11.17 -18.64
N ILE A 110 -11.37 10.90 -17.50
CA ILE A 110 -12.83 10.66 -17.49
C ILE A 110 -13.61 11.88 -18.00
N ARG A 111 -13.19 13.09 -17.64
CA ARG A 111 -13.86 14.32 -18.09
C ARG A 111 -13.65 14.53 -19.58
N ASP A 112 -12.43 14.28 -20.05
CA ASP A 112 -12.05 14.46 -21.45
C ASP A 112 -12.76 13.43 -22.35
N TYR A 113 -12.83 12.17 -21.91
CA TYR A 113 -13.66 11.14 -22.56
C TYR A 113 -15.13 11.56 -22.68
N LYS A 114 -15.72 12.08 -21.59
CA LYS A 114 -17.12 12.56 -21.61
C LYS A 114 -17.32 13.76 -22.53
N ALA A 115 -16.35 14.65 -22.62
CA ALA A 115 -16.41 15.81 -23.51
C ALA A 115 -16.32 15.40 -24.99
N ALA A 116 -15.46 14.42 -25.32
CA ALA A 116 -15.31 13.86 -26.65
C ALA A 116 -16.48 12.96 -27.08
N ASN A 117 -17.22 12.41 -26.10
CA ASN A 117 -18.37 11.52 -26.32
C ASN A 117 -19.67 12.12 -25.76
N PRO A 118 -20.16 13.26 -26.31
CA PRO A 118 -21.38 13.89 -25.86
C PRO A 118 -22.60 13.00 -26.15
N SER A 119 -23.50 12.91 -25.17
CA SER A 119 -24.77 12.17 -25.26
C SER A 119 -25.88 13.01 -25.86
#